data_AF-A0A938HQY7-F1
#
_entry.id   AF-A0A938HQY7-F1
#
_cell.length_a   1.000
_cell.length_b   1.000
_cell.length_c   1.000
_cell.angle_alpha   90.00
_cell.angle_beta   90.00
_cell.angle_gamma   90.00
#
_symmetry.space_group_name_H-M   'P 1'
#
loop_
_entity.id
_entity.type
_entity.pdbx_description
1 polymer ?
#
loop_
_entity_poly.entity_id
_entity_poly.type
_entity_poly.pdbx_seq_one_letter_code
_entity_poly.pdbx_strand_id
1 'polypeptide(L)'
;YHAGGKNLEVLTVDNHADGPFLALWSRRHAPERTGDIVRLLRRNGGNSAGKGIACIDNVGNVHPDQFWWEQTVGDARERPFGDIWTDPHNELLVKLRNRKPLLSETCRRCSWLDTCNGNLRVRAERATGDVWGHDPACYLTPQEIAGSTE
;
A
#
# COMPACT_ATOMS: atom_id res chain seq x y z
N TYR A 1 -26.01 -3.29 15.24
CA TYR A 1 -24.88 -3.02 16.15
C TYR A 1 -25.09 -1.72 16.92
N HIS A 2 -25.10 -0.55 16.26
CA HIS A 2 -25.38 0.74 16.92
C HIS A 2 -26.76 0.82 17.60
N ALA A 3 -27.82 0.34 16.96
CA ALA A 3 -29.17 0.32 17.55
C ALA A 3 -29.29 -0.56 18.82
N GLY A 4 -28.28 -1.40 19.12
CA GLY A 4 -28.23 -2.23 20.32
C GLY A 4 -27.23 -1.74 21.37
N GLY A 5 -26.71 -0.52 21.25
CA GLY A 5 -25.76 0.06 22.21
C GLY A 5 -24.36 -0.57 22.23
N LYS A 6 -24.01 -1.41 21.23
CA LYS A 6 -22.70 -2.05 21.14
C LYS A 6 -21.75 -1.18 20.32
N ASN A 7 -20.59 -0.87 20.89
CA ASN A 7 -19.50 -0.24 20.16
C ASN A 7 -19.00 -1.19 19.07
N LEU A 8 -19.02 -0.73 17.82
CA LEU A 8 -18.49 -1.46 16.68
C LEU A 8 -17.11 -0.92 16.36
N GLU A 9 -16.12 -1.81 16.32
CA GLU A 9 -14.80 -1.52 15.79
C GLU A 9 -14.65 -2.29 14.48
N VAL A 10 -14.27 -1.59 13.41
CA VAL A 10 -14.03 -2.18 12.09
C VAL A 10 -12.57 -1.94 11.75
N LEU A 11 -11.84 -3.04 11.54
CA LEU A 11 -10.49 -3.00 11.02
C LEU A 11 -10.55 -3.34 9.53
N THR A 12 -10.21 -2.38 8.68
CA THR A 12 -9.92 -2.65 7.27
C THR A 12 -8.42 -2.87 7.12
N VAL A 13 -8.04 -3.92 6.38
CA VAL A 13 -6.63 -4.30 6.19
C VAL A 13 -6.39 -4.47 4.69
N ASP A 14 -5.18 -4.13 4.26
CA ASP A 14 -4.66 -4.38 2.90
C ASP A 14 -5.43 -3.77 1.72
N ASN A 15 -6.23 -2.74 1.98
CA ASN A 15 -6.75 -1.85 0.95
C ASN A 15 -6.37 -0.40 1.23
N HIS A 16 -5.18 0.01 0.78
CA HIS A 16 -4.66 1.35 1.04
C HIS A 16 -5.47 2.47 0.34
N ALA A 17 -6.41 2.13 -0.55
CA ALA A 17 -7.40 3.06 -1.09
C ALA A 17 -8.40 3.57 -0.02
N ASP A 18 -8.55 2.85 1.10
CA ASP A 18 -9.42 3.25 2.21
C ASP A 18 -8.97 4.55 2.89
N GLY A 19 -7.65 4.80 2.94
CA GLY A 19 -7.11 6.06 3.47
C GLY A 19 -7.56 7.28 2.66
N PRO A 20 -7.27 7.33 1.34
CA PRO A 20 -7.84 8.33 0.44
C PRO A 20 -9.35 8.49 0.54
N PHE A 21 -10.10 7.38 0.61
CA PHE A 21 -11.54 7.44 0.74
C PHE A 21 -11.97 8.07 2.08
N LEU A 22 -11.30 7.74 3.18
CA LEU A 22 -11.53 8.38 4.48
C LEU A 22 -11.28 9.89 4.41
N ALA A 23 -10.25 10.34 3.69
CA ALA A 23 -9.99 11.76 3.49
C ALA A 23 -11.06 12.45 2.62
N LEU A 24 -11.58 11.78 1.59
CA LEU A 24 -12.70 12.28 0.79
C LEU A 24 -14.00 12.34 1.60
N TRP A 25 -14.24 11.33 2.43
CA TRP A 25 -15.38 11.25 3.33
C TRP A 25 -15.32 12.36 4.39
N SER A 26 -14.13 12.60 4.98
CA SER A 26 -13.96 13.61 6.03
C SER A 26 -14.22 15.02 5.52
N ARG A 27 -13.98 15.33 4.25
CA ARG A 27 -14.31 16.65 3.67
C ARG A 27 -15.78 17.02 3.83
N ARG A 28 -16.67 16.03 3.80
CA ARG A 28 -18.12 16.23 3.95
C ARG A 28 -18.61 16.13 5.38
N HIS A 29 -17.94 15.33 6.22
CA HIS A 29 -18.46 14.94 7.54
C HIS A 29 -17.65 15.47 8.74
N ALA A 30 -16.39 15.85 8.52
CA ALA A 30 -15.47 16.40 9.51
C ALA A 30 -14.41 17.30 8.82
N PRO A 31 -14.83 18.37 8.12
CA PRO A 31 -13.94 19.20 7.32
C PRO A 31 -12.77 19.76 8.14
N GLU A 32 -12.99 20.10 9.41
CA GLU A 32 -11.99 20.60 10.35
C GLU A 32 -10.88 19.59 10.65
N ARG A 33 -11.13 18.28 10.48
CA ARG A 33 -10.15 17.21 10.68
C ARG A 33 -9.48 16.75 9.40
N THR A 34 -9.98 17.15 8.24
CA THR A 34 -9.50 16.65 6.94
C THR A 34 -8.01 16.90 6.75
N GLY A 35 -7.52 18.09 7.10
CA GLY A 35 -6.11 18.42 7.00
C GLY A 35 -5.22 17.50 7.84
N ASP A 36 -5.64 17.20 9.07
CA ASP A 36 -4.93 16.28 9.97
C ASP A 36 -4.93 14.85 9.44
N ILE A 37 -6.08 14.37 8.96
CA ILE A 37 -6.22 13.02 8.37
C ILE A 37 -5.28 12.87 7.18
N VAL A 38 -5.29 13.82 6.23
CA VAL A 38 -4.41 13.77 5.05
C VAL A 38 -2.94 13.81 5.47
N ARG A 39 -2.58 14.65 6.46
CA ARG A 39 -1.20 14.70 6.98
C ARG A 39 -0.76 13.35 7.57
N LEU A 40 -1.62 12.72 8.36
CA LEU A 40 -1.32 11.42 8.97
C LEU A 40 -1.22 10.30 7.93
N LEU A 41 -2.10 10.30 6.92
CA LEU A 41 -2.06 9.34 5.82
C LEU A 41 -0.78 9.48 4.98
N ARG A 42 -0.36 10.72 4.68
CA ARG A 42 0.93 10.97 3.99
C ARG A 42 2.12 10.51 4.82
N ARG A 43 2.07 10.69 6.14
CA ARG A 43 3.11 10.19 7.06
C ARG A 43 3.16 8.66 7.08
N ASN A 44 2.00 7.99 7.04
CA ASN A 44 1.93 6.53 6.95
C ASN A 44 2.49 6.03 5.61
N GLY A 45 2.15 6.69 4.50
CA GLY A 45 2.76 6.43 3.19
C GLY A 45 2.23 5.20 2.46
N GLY A 46 1.15 4.58 2.93
CA GLY A 46 0.44 3.51 2.22
C GLY A 46 1.18 2.19 2.17
N ASN A 47 1.07 1.49 1.04
CA ASN A 47 1.68 0.16 0.90
C ASN A 47 3.20 0.22 1.16
N SER A 48 3.66 -0.62 2.08
CA SER A 48 5.03 -0.58 2.60
C SER A 48 5.90 -1.76 2.18
N ALA A 49 5.40 -2.65 1.30
CA ALA A 49 6.09 -3.86 0.84
C ALA A 49 7.51 -3.56 0.34
N GLY A 50 8.55 -4.23 0.84
CA GLY A 50 9.93 -3.98 0.41
C GLY A 50 10.52 -2.62 0.82
N LYS A 51 9.80 -1.86 1.68
CA LYS A 51 10.25 -0.58 2.24
C LYS A 51 10.19 -0.58 3.77
N GLY A 52 8.99 -0.63 4.34
CA GLY A 52 8.73 -0.55 5.77
C GLY A 52 8.22 -1.84 6.39
N ILE A 53 7.87 -2.84 5.58
CA ILE A 53 7.50 -4.18 6.02
C ILE A 53 8.39 -5.22 5.33
N ALA A 54 8.73 -6.26 6.06
CA ALA A 54 9.40 -7.48 5.60
C ALA A 54 8.74 -8.66 6.33
N CYS A 55 8.71 -9.82 5.70
CA CYS A 55 8.25 -11.05 6.32
C CYS A 55 9.37 -12.09 6.24
N ILE A 56 9.61 -12.82 7.33
CA ILE A 56 10.47 -14.01 7.33
C ILE A 56 9.54 -15.18 7.66
N ASP A 57 9.37 -16.11 6.72
CA ASP A 57 8.45 -17.23 6.90
C ASP A 57 8.99 -18.28 7.90
N ASN A 58 8.19 -19.30 8.17
CA ASN A 58 8.53 -20.34 9.14
C ASN A 58 9.69 -21.26 8.70
N VAL A 59 10.14 -21.18 7.45
CA VAL A 59 11.31 -21.91 6.96
C VAL A 59 12.50 -20.99 6.70
N GLY A 60 12.40 -19.68 6.93
CA GLY A 60 13.50 -18.73 6.81
C GLY A 60 13.50 -17.89 5.52
N ASN A 61 12.57 -18.11 4.58
CA ASN A 61 12.48 -17.28 3.38
C ASN A 61 12.08 -15.86 3.75
N VAL A 62 12.72 -14.89 3.12
CA VAL A 62 12.43 -13.46 3.27
C VAL A 62 11.52 -13.03 2.13
N HIS A 63 10.41 -12.36 2.47
CA HIS A 63 9.43 -11.82 1.54
C HIS A 63 9.26 -10.31 1.73
N PRO A 64 8.90 -9.55 0.67
CA PRO A 64 8.65 -8.11 0.77
C PRO A 64 7.43 -7.75 1.60
N ASP A 65 6.48 -8.67 1.77
CA ASP A 65 5.19 -8.46 2.43
C ASP A 65 4.68 -9.81 2.97
N GLN A 66 3.89 -9.80 4.05
CA GLN A 66 3.39 -11.01 4.72
C GLN A 66 2.44 -11.86 3.87
N PHE A 67 1.84 -11.26 2.83
CA PHE A 67 0.94 -11.96 1.91
C PHE A 67 1.64 -12.40 0.62
N TRP A 68 2.92 -12.09 0.44
CA TRP A 68 3.61 -12.20 -0.85
C TRP A 68 4.53 -13.42 -0.95
N TRP A 69 3.93 -14.60 -0.80
CA TRP A 69 4.65 -15.88 -0.76
C TRP A 69 5.28 -16.26 -2.11
N GLU A 70 4.81 -15.68 -3.21
CA GLU A 70 5.37 -15.92 -4.56
C GLU A 70 6.71 -15.21 -4.77
N GLN A 71 7.04 -14.23 -3.95
CA GLN A 71 8.23 -13.40 -4.11
C GLN A 71 9.17 -13.62 -2.92
N THR A 72 10.13 -14.52 -3.07
CA THR A 72 11.23 -14.72 -2.13
C THR A 72 12.42 -13.87 -2.54
N VAL A 73 12.93 -13.06 -1.62
CA VAL A 73 14.08 -12.16 -1.86
C VAL A 73 15.39 -12.67 -1.25
N GLY A 74 15.33 -13.74 -0.45
CA GLY A 74 16.48 -14.44 0.12
C GLY A 74 16.05 -15.40 1.24
N ASP A 75 17.02 -16.01 1.92
CA ASP A 75 16.80 -16.89 3.09
C ASP A 75 17.69 -16.44 4.27
N ALA A 76 17.06 -16.12 5.40
CA ALA A 76 17.74 -15.61 6.59
C ALA A 76 18.61 -16.66 7.32
N ARG A 77 18.51 -17.94 6.94
CA ARG A 77 19.39 -19.02 7.42
C ARG A 77 20.69 -19.09 6.63
N GLU A 78 20.70 -18.55 5.40
CA GLU A 78 21.86 -18.59 4.50
C GLU A 78 22.67 -17.29 4.55
N ARG A 79 21.99 -16.15 4.67
CA ARG A 79 22.62 -14.81 4.68
C ARG A 79 22.01 -13.94 5.79
N PRO A 80 22.77 -13.00 6.38
CA PRO A 80 22.20 -12.02 7.29
C PRO A 80 21.03 -11.26 6.64
N PHE A 81 19.93 -11.08 7.39
CA PHE A 81 18.75 -10.37 6.90
C PHE A 81 19.08 -8.98 6.34
N GLY A 82 19.98 -8.24 7.00
CA GLY A 82 20.43 -6.93 6.54
C GLY A 82 20.98 -6.98 5.12
N ASP A 83 21.86 -7.94 4.84
CA ASP A 83 22.49 -8.11 3.53
C ASP A 83 21.49 -8.50 2.45
N ILE A 84 20.50 -9.33 2.78
CA ILE A 84 19.40 -9.69 1.88
C ILE A 84 18.54 -8.46 1.60
N TRP A 85 18.15 -7.74 2.65
CA TRP A 85 17.20 -6.64 2.55
C TRP A 85 17.81 -5.46 1.81
N THR A 86 19.07 -5.13 2.06
CA THR A 86 19.75 -4.00 1.40
C THR A 86 20.51 -4.39 0.14
N ASP A 87 20.36 -5.63 -0.35
CA ASP A 87 21.05 -6.11 -1.55
C ASP A 87 20.70 -5.23 -2.77
N PRO A 88 21.68 -4.51 -3.37
CA PRO A 88 21.43 -3.69 -4.53
C PRO A 88 21.20 -4.50 -5.81
N HIS A 89 21.52 -5.80 -5.79
CA HIS A 89 21.30 -6.72 -6.91
C HIS A 89 19.93 -7.38 -6.86
N ASN A 90 19.18 -7.26 -5.76
CA ASN A 90 17.79 -7.70 -5.72
C ASN A 90 16.89 -6.68 -6.44
N GLU A 91 16.61 -6.93 -7.72
CA GLU A 91 15.84 -6.01 -8.56
C GLU A 91 14.46 -5.68 -7.99
N LEU A 92 13.78 -6.66 -7.37
CA LEU A 92 12.44 -6.47 -6.83
C LEU A 92 12.48 -5.46 -5.67
N LEU A 93 13.38 -5.62 -4.71
CA LEU A 93 13.51 -4.70 -3.58
C LEU A 93 13.90 -3.29 -4.04
N VAL A 94 14.81 -3.17 -5.00
CA VAL A 94 15.19 -1.88 -5.60
C VAL A 94 13.96 -1.21 -6.25
N LYS A 95 13.21 -1.95 -7.07
CA LYS A 95 12.01 -1.44 -7.75
C LYS A 95 10.90 -1.11 -6.75
N LEU A 96 10.68 -1.90 -5.70
CA LEU A 96 9.67 -1.64 -4.66
C LEU A 96 9.94 -0.35 -3.87
N ARG A 97 11.21 -0.01 -3.63
CA ARG A 97 11.63 1.24 -2.99
C ARG A 97 11.39 2.46 -3.87
N ASN A 98 11.49 2.30 -5.18
CA ASN A 98 11.23 3.33 -6.18
C ASN A 98 10.01 2.99 -7.06
N ARG A 99 8.92 2.52 -6.46
CA ARG A 99 7.79 1.95 -7.24
C ARG A 99 6.99 2.98 -8.04
N LYS A 100 6.91 4.23 -7.56
CA LYS A 100 5.95 5.23 -8.07
C LYS A 100 6.03 5.43 -9.59
N PRO A 101 7.23 5.53 -10.21
CA PRO A 101 7.37 5.64 -11.66
C PRO A 101 6.99 4.36 -12.43
N LEU A 102 7.00 3.19 -11.76
CA LEU A 102 6.73 1.90 -12.37
C LEU A 102 5.24 1.57 -12.46
N LEU A 103 4.43 2.14 -11.54
CA LEU A 103 3.00 1.88 -11.48
C LEU A 103 2.27 2.25 -12.78
N SER A 104 1.08 1.68 -12.95
CA SER A 104 0.17 2.01 -14.05
C SER A 104 -0.06 3.52 -14.20
N GLU A 105 -0.38 3.96 -15.43
CA GLU A 105 -0.61 5.37 -15.74
C GLU A 105 -1.65 6.03 -14.83
N THR A 106 -2.75 5.32 -14.55
CA THR A 106 -3.80 5.77 -13.63
C THR A 106 -3.25 6.09 -12.24
N CYS A 107 -2.39 5.23 -11.68
CA CYS A 107 -1.79 5.46 -10.38
C CYS A 107 -0.75 6.60 -10.42
N ARG A 108 0.03 6.73 -11.49
CA ARG A 108 1.02 7.82 -11.64
C ARG A 108 0.40 9.21 -11.70
N ARG A 109 -0.83 9.32 -12.22
CA ARG A 109 -1.59 10.57 -12.27
C ARG A 109 -2.51 10.78 -11.05
N CYS A 110 -2.56 9.84 -10.12
CA CYS A 110 -3.44 9.89 -8.95
C CYS A 110 -2.91 10.86 -7.89
N SER A 111 -3.72 11.83 -7.48
CA SER A 111 -3.42 12.78 -6.40
C SER A 111 -3.19 12.14 -5.02
N TRP A 112 -3.63 10.89 -4.85
CA TRP A 112 -3.49 10.12 -3.63
C TRP A 112 -2.28 9.18 -3.62
N LEU A 113 -1.43 9.22 -4.65
CA LEU A 113 -0.30 8.29 -4.78
C LEU A 113 0.64 8.32 -3.57
N ASP A 114 0.85 9.49 -2.96
CA ASP A 114 1.70 9.62 -1.76
C ASP A 114 1.07 9.05 -0.47
N THR A 115 -0.23 8.74 -0.50
CA THR A 115 -0.96 8.15 0.64
C THR A 115 -1.26 6.67 0.46
N CYS A 116 -1.51 6.23 -0.76
CA CYS A 116 -1.86 4.84 -1.08
C CYS A 116 -0.64 4.03 -1.55
N ASN A 117 0.31 4.69 -2.22
CA ASN A 117 1.55 4.11 -2.73
C ASN A 117 1.35 2.86 -3.63
N GLY A 118 0.33 2.94 -4.48
CA GLY A 118 -0.04 1.89 -5.42
C GLY A 118 -0.92 0.80 -4.84
N ASN A 119 -1.47 0.90 -3.63
CA ASN A 119 -2.28 -0.18 -3.05
C ASN A 119 -1.52 -1.53 -2.97
N LEU A 120 -2.21 -2.65 -2.80
CA LEU A 120 -1.58 -3.93 -2.52
C LEU A 120 -0.94 -4.54 -3.77
N ARG A 121 0.39 -4.61 -3.78
CA ARG A 121 1.17 -5.11 -4.92
C ARG A 121 0.99 -6.62 -5.14
N VAL A 122 0.82 -7.40 -4.06
CA VAL A 122 0.48 -8.82 -4.13
C VAL A 122 -0.79 -9.05 -4.95
N ARG A 123 -1.85 -8.28 -4.65
CA ARG A 123 -3.13 -8.40 -5.36
C ARG A 123 -3.06 -7.91 -6.80
N ALA A 124 -2.31 -6.84 -7.06
CA ALA A 124 -2.05 -6.39 -8.43
C ALA A 124 -1.36 -7.49 -9.26
N GLU A 125 -0.30 -8.10 -8.74
CA GLU A 125 0.41 -9.19 -9.42
C GLU A 125 -0.50 -10.40 -9.63
N ARG A 126 -1.22 -10.85 -8.59
CA ARG A 126 -2.11 -12.02 -8.71
C ARG A 126 -3.23 -11.81 -9.72
N ALA A 127 -3.77 -10.59 -9.81
CA ALA A 127 -4.89 -10.29 -10.70
C ALA A 127 -4.44 -10.05 -12.15
N THR A 128 -3.23 -9.52 -12.37
CA THR A 128 -2.80 -9.02 -13.69
C THR A 128 -1.58 -9.74 -14.27
N GLY A 129 -0.85 -10.51 -13.45
CA GLY A 129 0.48 -11.03 -13.79
C GLY A 129 1.59 -9.97 -13.75
N ASP A 130 1.28 -8.73 -13.36
CA ASP A 130 2.21 -7.61 -13.30
C ASP A 130 2.21 -6.95 -11.90
N VAL A 131 3.37 -6.99 -11.24
CA VAL A 131 3.63 -6.35 -9.94
C VAL A 131 3.31 -4.84 -9.96
N TRP A 132 3.49 -4.20 -11.12
CA TRP A 132 3.29 -2.76 -11.31
C TRP A 132 1.91 -2.44 -11.87
N GLY A 133 1.10 -3.48 -12.12
CA GLY A 133 -0.26 -3.40 -12.58
C GLY A 133 -1.18 -2.62 -11.64
N HIS A 134 -2.36 -2.30 -12.16
CA HIS A 134 -3.41 -1.69 -11.37
C HIS A 134 -3.99 -2.71 -10.39
N ASP A 135 -4.14 -2.31 -9.13
CA ASP A 135 -4.80 -3.13 -8.13
C ASP A 135 -6.32 -3.02 -8.28
N PRO A 136 -7.04 -4.12 -8.61
CA PRO A 136 -8.49 -4.07 -8.87
C PRO A 136 -9.35 -3.72 -7.65
N ALA A 137 -8.80 -3.73 -6.43
CA ALA A 137 -9.56 -3.30 -5.24
C ALA A 137 -9.61 -1.77 -5.09
N CYS A 138 -8.91 -1.01 -5.93
CA CYS A 138 -9.05 0.44 -5.95
C CYS A 138 -10.44 0.83 -6.48
N TYR A 139 -11.33 1.24 -5.59
CA TYR A 139 -12.70 1.68 -5.93
C TYR A 139 -12.83 3.18 -6.17
N LEU A 140 -11.74 3.96 -6.07
CA LEU A 140 -11.78 5.40 -6.33
C LEU A 140 -12.06 5.68 -7.81
N THR A 141 -12.98 6.60 -8.05
CA THR A 141 -13.37 7.04 -9.40
C THR A 141 -12.31 7.95 -10.04
N PRO A 142 -12.31 8.11 -11.37
CA PRO A 142 -11.44 9.08 -12.07
C PRO A 142 -11.51 10.50 -11.48
N GLN A 143 -12.70 10.95 -11.08
CA GLN A 143 -12.93 12.25 -10.46
C GLN A 143 -12.29 12.35 -9.08
N GLU A 144 -12.36 11.29 -8.28
CA GLU A 144 -11.78 11.25 -6.93
C GLU A 144 -10.25 11.17 -6.95
N ILE A 145 -9.65 10.55 -7.98
CA ILE A 145 -8.19 10.46 -8.12
C ILE A 145 -7.56 11.68 -8.78
N ALA A 146 -8.29 12.44 -9.60
CA ALA A 146 -7.80 13.64 -10.28
C ALA A 146 -7.38 14.76 -9.30
N GLY A 147 -7.85 14.69 -8.05
CA GLY A 147 -7.68 15.74 -7.06
C GLY A 147 -8.74 16.83 -7.21
N SER A 148 -9.02 17.53 -6.12
CA SER A 148 -9.85 18.73 -6.19
C SER A 148 -9.03 19.82 -6.86
N THR A 149 -9.46 20.27 -8.03
CA THR A 149 -9.24 21.65 -8.46
C THR A 149 -9.97 22.54 -7.46
N GLU A 150 -9.26 22.95 -6.41
CA GLU A 150 -9.53 24.20 -5.71
C GLU A 150 -8.43 25.18 -6.10
#